data_AF-A0AAT9IXY9-F1
#
_entry.id   AF-A0AAT9IXY9-F1
#
_cell.length_a   1.000
_cell.length_b   1.000
_cell.length_c   1.000
_cell.angle_alpha   90.00
_cell.angle_beta   90.00
_cell.angle_gamma   90.00
#
_symmetry.space_group_name_H-M   'P 1'
#
loop_
_entity.id
_entity.type
_entity.pdbx_description
1 polymer ?
#
loop_
_entity_poly.entity_id
_entity_poly.type
_entity_poly.pdbx_seq_one_letter_code
_entity_poly.pdbx_strand_id
1 'polypeptide(L)'
;MSKHITDFAQTWVLENINAGPYDPGERIVSGHVEQLKADAAVAGISEDDLEEYVGDLHDYIAEALEEATDNEVDRRASKDD
;
A
#
# COMPACT_ATOMS: atom_id res chain seq x y z
N MET A 1 -11.07 -10.81 -14.25
CA MET A 1 -10.99 -10.52 -12.81
C MET A 1 -9.83 -9.58 -12.57
N SER A 2 -8.57 -10.02 -12.46
CA SER A 2 -7.32 -9.23 -12.53
C SER A 2 -7.42 -7.70 -12.34
N LYS A 3 -7.86 -6.95 -13.37
CA LYS A 3 -7.91 -5.48 -13.34
C LYS A 3 -8.68 -4.90 -12.15
N HIS A 4 -9.78 -5.50 -11.70
CA HIS A 4 -10.53 -4.96 -10.55
C HIS A 4 -9.79 -5.16 -9.21
N ILE A 5 -8.96 -6.20 -9.09
CA ILE A 5 -8.22 -6.50 -7.84
C ILE A 5 -7.01 -5.56 -7.75
N THR A 6 -6.28 -5.41 -8.85
CA THR A 6 -5.16 -4.46 -8.90
C THR A 6 -5.64 -3.01 -8.72
N ASP A 7 -6.77 -2.64 -9.32
CA ASP A 7 -7.38 -1.31 -9.16
C ASP A 7 -7.85 -1.06 -7.73
N PHE A 8 -8.45 -2.06 -7.09
CA PHE A 8 -8.79 -2.01 -5.67
C PHE A 8 -7.55 -1.80 -4.80
N ALA A 9 -6.49 -2.60 -4.99
CA ALA A 9 -5.27 -2.51 -4.19
C ALA A 9 -4.57 -1.15 -4.36
N GLN A 10 -4.44 -0.66 -5.59
CA GLN A 10 -3.88 0.66 -5.87
C GLN A 10 -4.70 1.78 -5.26
N THR A 11 -6.03 1.72 -5.39
CA THR A 11 -6.93 2.71 -4.80
C THR A 11 -6.82 2.71 -3.28
N TRP A 12 -6.81 1.51 -2.67
CA TRP A 12 -6.67 1.37 -1.23
C TRP A 12 -5.35 1.96 -0.73
N VAL A 13 -4.23 1.71 -1.43
CA VAL A 13 -2.93 2.30 -1.11
C VAL A 13 -3.00 3.82 -1.16
N LEU A 14 -3.56 4.40 -2.23
CA LEU A 14 -3.69 5.86 -2.36
C LEU A 14 -4.52 6.50 -1.24
N GLU A 15 -5.53 5.79 -0.74
CA GLU A 15 -6.41 6.30 0.33
C GLU A 15 -5.82 6.12 1.74
N ASN A 16 -5.05 5.05 1.97
CA ASN A 16 -4.65 4.63 3.32
C ASN A 16 -3.16 4.80 3.60
N ILE A 17 -2.31 4.80 2.58
CA ILE A 17 -0.87 4.97 2.70
C ILE A 17 -0.51 6.43 2.48
N ASN A 18 0.21 7.00 3.45
CA ASN A 18 0.68 8.37 3.42
C ASN A 18 2.17 8.41 3.76
N ALA A 19 2.84 9.47 3.33
CA ALA A 19 4.23 9.71 3.65
C ALA A 19 4.47 9.62 5.17
N GLY A 20 5.44 8.80 5.56
CA GLY A 20 5.71 8.46 6.95
C GLY A 20 7.20 8.53 7.27
N PRO A 21 7.63 7.93 8.40
CA PRO A 21 9.05 7.68 8.63
C PRO A 21 9.58 6.67 7.60
N TYR A 22 10.81 6.90 7.12
CA TYR A 22 11.59 5.86 6.43
C TYR A 22 11.75 4.68 7.38
N ASP A 23 11.34 3.50 6.93
CA ASP A 23 11.22 2.29 7.75
C ASP A 23 10.17 2.44 8.87
N PRO A 24 8.88 2.36 8.54
CA PRO A 24 7.80 2.47 9.52
C PRO A 24 7.77 1.30 10.51
N GLY A 25 8.56 0.25 10.24
CA GLY A 25 8.70 -0.93 11.04
C GLY A 25 7.58 -1.94 10.82
N GLU A 26 7.91 -3.20 11.12
CA GLU A 26 7.07 -4.39 10.96
C GLU A 26 5.62 -4.20 11.45
N ARG A 27 5.44 -3.55 12.61
CA ARG A 27 4.12 -3.36 13.21
C ARG A 27 3.19 -2.47 12.37
N ILE A 28 3.74 -1.46 11.69
CA ILE A 28 2.94 -0.56 10.86
C ILE A 28 2.57 -1.26 9.55
N VAL A 29 3.55 -1.91 8.90
CA VAL A 29 3.33 -2.66 7.67
C VAL A 29 2.28 -3.74 7.89
N SER A 30 2.48 -4.59 8.91
CA SER A 30 1.51 -5.64 9.29
C SER A 30 0.12 -5.08 9.57
N GLY A 31 0.01 -3.93 10.25
CA GLY A 31 -1.27 -3.30 10.53
C GLY A 31 -2.02 -2.85 9.27
N HIS A 32 -1.31 -2.31 8.27
CA HIS A 32 -1.90 -1.95 6.98
C HIS A 32 -2.27 -3.18 6.16
N VAL A 33 -1.45 -4.24 6.19
CA VAL A 33 -1.78 -5.52 5.55
C VAL A 33 -3.08 -6.12 6.09
N GLU A 34 -3.25 -6.13 7.41
CA GLU A 34 -4.49 -6.62 8.03
C GLU A 34 -5.71 -5.78 7.64
N GLN A 35 -5.55 -4.46 7.52
CA GLN A 35 -6.63 -3.58 7.05
C GLN A 35 -6.97 -3.82 5.58
N LEU A 36 -5.97 -3.89 4.71
CA LEU A 36 -6.15 -4.20 3.28
C LEU A 36 -6.93 -5.51 3.10
N LYS A 37 -6.55 -6.55 3.84
CA LYS A 37 -7.25 -7.85 3.83
C LYS A 37 -8.70 -7.74 4.28
N ALA A 38 -8.95 -6.97 5.34
CA ALA A 38 -10.30 -6.75 5.86
C ALA A 38 -11.19 -6.01 4.85
N ASP A 39 -10.70 -4.92 4.26
CA ASP A 39 -11.44 -4.15 3.25
C ASP A 39 -11.65 -4.95 1.95
N ALA A 40 -10.65 -5.72 1.53
CA ALA A 40 -10.76 -6.62 0.38
C ALA A 40 -11.85 -7.67 0.58
N ALA A 41 -11.91 -8.28 1.76
CA ALA A 41 -12.95 -9.25 2.09
C ALA A 41 -14.36 -8.62 2.06
N VAL A 42 -14.50 -7.36 2.48
CA VAL A 42 -15.76 -6.60 2.37
C VAL A 42 -16.12 -6.33 0.90
N ALA A 43 -15.13 -6.10 0.04
CA ALA A 43 -15.30 -5.96 -1.40
C ALA A 43 -15.54 -7.30 -2.14
N GLY A 44 -15.47 -8.44 -1.43
CA GLY A 44 -15.61 -9.78 -2.02
C GLY A 44 -14.37 -10.30 -2.72
N ILE A 45 -13.20 -9.72 -2.43
CA ILE A 45 -11.88 -10.14 -2.92
C ILE A 45 -11.22 -10.99 -1.85
N SER A 46 -10.75 -12.18 -2.22
CA SER A 46 -10.05 -13.07 -1.29
C SER A 46 -8.58 -12.65 -1.14
N GLU A 47 -7.95 -13.05 -0.03
CA GLU A 47 -6.50 -12.90 0.16
C GLU A 47 -5.70 -13.57 -0.96
N ASP A 48 -6.07 -14.79 -1.34
CA ASP A 48 -5.42 -15.56 -2.41
C ASP A 48 -5.50 -14.85 -3.77
N ASP A 49 -6.66 -14.25 -4.07
CA ASP A 49 -6.86 -13.41 -5.26
C ASP A 49 -5.95 -12.17 -5.19
N LEU A 50 -5.88 -11.49 -4.06
CA LEU A 50 -4.99 -10.36 -3.86
C LEU A 50 -3.53 -10.76 -4.13
N GLU A 51 -3.04 -11.78 -3.45
CA GLU A 51 -1.66 -12.26 -3.58
C GLU A 51 -1.33 -12.77 -4.99
N GLU A 52 -2.30 -13.37 -5.70
CA GLU A 52 -2.14 -13.78 -7.11
C GLU A 52 -1.83 -12.58 -8.02
N TYR A 53 -2.43 -11.41 -7.76
CA TYR A 53 -2.32 -10.26 -8.67
C TYR A 53 -1.34 -9.17 -8.22
N VAL A 54 -1.14 -8.97 -6.91
CA VAL A 54 -0.22 -7.95 -6.39
C VAL A 54 1.06 -8.53 -5.79
N GLY A 55 1.14 -9.86 -5.65
CA GLY A 55 2.26 -10.53 -4.99
C GLY A 55 2.13 -10.49 -3.47
N ASP A 56 3.25 -10.63 -2.77
CA ASP A 56 3.28 -10.61 -1.32
C ASP A 56 2.73 -9.27 -0.78
N LEU A 57 1.68 -9.34 0.02
CA LEU A 57 0.99 -8.14 0.52
C LEU A 57 1.86 -7.32 1.46
N HIS A 58 2.79 -7.96 2.16
CA HIS A 58 3.70 -7.27 3.06
C HIS A 58 4.71 -6.45 2.27
N ASP A 59 5.38 -7.06 1.28
CA ASP A 59 6.29 -6.35 0.37
C ASP A 59 5.55 -5.23 -0.38
N TYR A 60 4.33 -5.49 -0.85
CA TYR A 60 3.50 -4.51 -1.56
C TYR A 60 3.22 -3.25 -0.69
N ILE A 61 2.83 -3.45 0.57
CA ILE A 61 2.56 -2.33 1.49
C ILE A 61 3.86 -1.62 1.92
N ALA A 62 4.95 -2.37 2.13
CA ALA A 62 6.24 -1.80 2.47
C ALA A 62 6.77 -0.88 1.36
N GLU A 63 6.71 -1.33 0.10
CA GLU A 63 7.09 -0.54 -1.07
C GLU A 63 6.21 0.71 -1.21
N ALA A 64 4.90 0.59 -1.02
CA ALA A 64 3.99 1.72 -1.07
C ALA A 64 4.29 2.79 0.00
N LEU A 65 4.67 2.39 1.22
CA LEU A 65 5.05 3.30 2.30
C LEU A 65 6.37 4.01 2.01
N GLU A 66 7.34 3.29 1.42
CA GLU A 66 8.61 3.87 0.95
C GLU A 66 8.34 4.89 -0.16
N GLU A 67 7.59 4.52 -1.20
CA GLU A 67 7.27 5.39 -2.33
C GLU A 67 6.51 6.65 -1.91
N ALA A 68 5.54 6.53 -1.00
CA ALA A 68 4.82 7.67 -0.46
C ALA A 68 5.75 8.64 0.29
N THR A 69 6.76 8.09 0.97
CA THR A 69 7.75 8.87 1.71
C THR A 69 8.75 9.55 0.76
N ASP A 70 9.27 8.83 -0.23
CA ASP A 70 10.16 9.36 -1.27
C ASP A 70 9.52 10.51 -2.05
N ASN A 71 8.26 10.34 -2.46
CA ASN A 71 7.50 11.38 -3.16
C ASN A 71 7.36 12.68 -2.32
N GLU A 72 7.17 12.55 -1.00
CA GLU A 72 7.10 13.72 -0.13
C GLU A 72 8.48 14.37 0.08
N VAL A 73 9.56 13.59 0.12
CA VAL A 73 10.93 14.11 0.15
C VAL A 73 11.24 14.88 -1.13
N ASP A 74 10.99 14.29 -2.30
CA ASP A 74 11.25 14.91 -3.60
C ASP A 74 10.44 16.21 -3.77
N ARG A 75 9.17 16.20 -3.34
CA ARG A 75 8.32 17.39 -3.33
C ARG A 75 8.87 18.52 -2.47
N ARG A 76 9.50 18.19 -1.33
CA ARG A 76 10.13 19.18 -0.44
C ARG A 76 11.43 19.69 -1.02
N ALA A 77 12.27 18.81 -1.57
CA ALA A 77 13.51 19.18 -2.24
C ALA A 77 13.25 20.13 -3.42
N SER A 78 12.21 19.86 -4.21
CA SER A 78 11.80 20.68 -5.36
C SER A 78 11.21 22.05 -5.01
N LYS A 79 10.88 22.31 -3.74
CA LYS A 79 10.33 23.59 -3.27
C LYS A 79 11.41 24.54 -2.70
N ASP A 80 12.61 24.03 -2.44
CA ASP A 80 13.72 24.78 -1.86
C ASP A 80 14.69 25.33 -2.94
N ASP A 81 14.37 25.14 -4.23
CA ASP A 81 15.11 25.65 -5.41
C ASP A 81 14.45 26.90 -6.03
#